data_AF-A0A950IY06-F1
#
_entry.id   AF-A0A950IY06-F1
#
_cell.length_a   1.000
_cell.length_b   1.000
_cell.length_c   1.000
_cell.angle_alpha   90.00
_cell.angle_beta   90.00
_cell.angle_gamma   90.00
#
_symmetry.space_group_name_H-M   'P 1'
#
loop_
_entity.id
_entity.type
_entity.pdbx_description
1 polymer ?
#
loop_
_entity_poly.entity_id
_entity_poly.type
_entity_poly.pdbx_seq_one_letter_code
_entity_poly.pdbx_strand_id
1 'polypeptide(L)'
;MAASLVLPNIPGYRSESPADLSDPATRRRLSPAAIKGFLAIMDKWKLRDPEARQLLGGMSTGSFYALKKEPRTLDQDKLTRISLLVGIFKALNILYSPK
;
A
#
# COMPACT_ATOMS: atom_id res chain seq x y z
N MET A 1 18.34 -4.71 -24.35
CA MET A 1 17.69 -3.41 -24.18
C MET A 1 16.19 -3.59 -24.37
N ALA A 2 15.40 -3.47 -23.31
CA ALA A 2 13.94 -3.49 -23.43
C ALA A 2 13.47 -2.06 -23.75
N ALA A 3 12.78 -1.87 -24.87
CA ALA A 3 12.20 -0.60 -25.24
C ALA A 3 11.09 -0.25 -24.24
N SER A 4 11.24 0.86 -23.53
CA SER A 4 10.19 1.40 -22.67
C SER A 4 9.11 2.01 -23.58
N LEU A 5 7.98 1.34 -23.70
CA LEU A 5 6.80 1.89 -24.38
C LEU A 5 6.22 3.01 -23.51
N VAL A 6 6.60 4.24 -23.81
CA VAL A 6 5.94 5.43 -23.25
C VAL A 6 4.56 5.51 -23.90
N LEU A 7 3.54 4.97 -23.23
CA LEU A 7 2.16 5.08 -23.70
C LEU A 7 1.72 6.56 -23.63
N PRO A 8 1.04 7.08 -24.67
CA PRO A 8 0.54 8.44 -24.64
C PRO A 8 -0.46 8.62 -23.49
N ASN A 9 -0.37 9.76 -22.81
CA ASN A 9 -1.32 10.14 -21.76
C ASN A 9 -2.68 10.47 -22.41
N ILE A 10 -3.59 9.49 -22.44
CA ILE A 10 -4.95 9.67 -22.99
C ILE A 10 -5.79 10.41 -21.94
N PRO A 11 -6.38 11.57 -22.26
CA PRO A 11 -7.29 12.27 -21.34
C PRO A 11 -8.42 11.34 -20.88
N GLY A 12 -8.58 11.19 -19.56
CA GLY A 12 -9.56 10.26 -18.97
C GLY A 12 -9.03 8.85 -18.69
N TYR A 13 -7.90 8.45 -19.26
CA TYR A 13 -7.17 7.24 -18.90
C TYR A 13 -5.82 7.63 -18.32
N ARG A 14 -5.78 7.77 -16.98
CA ARG A 14 -4.53 8.04 -16.26
C ARG A 14 -3.63 6.81 -16.43
N SER A 15 -2.73 6.84 -17.42
CA SER A 15 -1.63 5.88 -17.52
C SER A 15 -0.62 6.26 -16.44
N GLU A 16 -1.02 6.12 -15.17
CA GLU A 16 -0.08 6.12 -14.06
C GLU A 16 0.79 4.89 -14.31
N SER A 17 2.00 5.09 -14.82
CA SER A 17 3.02 4.05 -14.73
C SER A 17 3.06 3.60 -13.27
N PRO A 18 2.85 2.31 -12.98
CA PRO A 18 2.86 1.83 -11.61
C PRO A 18 4.17 2.24 -10.94
N ALA A 19 4.10 2.67 -9.69
CA ALA A 19 5.31 3.02 -8.95
C ALA A 19 6.28 1.83 -8.94
N ASP A 20 7.53 2.06 -9.30
CA ASP A 20 8.56 1.03 -9.25
C ASP A 20 8.96 0.75 -7.80
N LEU A 21 8.38 -0.31 -7.21
CA LEU A 21 8.68 -0.71 -5.84
C LEU A 21 10.04 -1.41 -5.69
N SER A 22 10.72 -1.75 -6.79
CA SER A 22 12.08 -2.29 -6.75
C SER A 22 13.11 -1.19 -6.47
N ASP A 23 12.80 0.06 -6.83
CA ASP A 23 13.62 1.24 -6.51
C ASP A 23 13.55 1.60 -5.01
N PRO A 24 14.69 1.60 -4.29
CA PRO A 24 14.76 2.01 -2.88
C PRO A 24 14.28 3.44 -2.62
N ALA A 25 14.50 4.39 -3.53
CA ALA A 25 14.08 5.78 -3.34
C ALA A 25 12.55 5.89 -3.37
N THR A 26 11.91 5.19 -4.31
CA THR A 26 10.45 5.06 -4.39
C THR A 26 9.88 4.42 -3.14
N ARG A 27 10.47 3.33 -2.64
CA ARG A 27 10.01 2.72 -1.37
C ARG A 27 10.12 3.68 -0.19
N ARG A 28 11.24 4.39 -0.04
CA ARG A 28 11.45 5.37 1.03
C ARG A 28 10.38 6.47 1.00
N ARG A 29 10.08 6.98 -0.20
CA ARG A 29 9.07 8.03 -0.42
C ARG A 29 7.65 7.55 -0.10
N LEU A 30 7.29 6.34 -0.52
CA LEU A 30 5.91 5.82 -0.39
C LEU A 30 5.60 5.23 0.99
N SER A 31 6.61 4.72 1.70
CA SER A 31 6.42 4.00 2.96
C SER A 31 5.61 4.77 4.02
N PRO A 32 5.87 6.07 4.30
CA PRO A 32 5.12 6.78 5.32
C PRO A 32 3.62 6.86 5.04
N ALA A 33 3.25 7.16 3.79
CA ALA A 33 1.85 7.23 3.37
C ALA A 33 1.20 5.84 3.36
N ALA A 34 1.93 4.82 2.91
CA ALA A 34 1.45 3.44 2.89
C ALA A 34 1.15 2.93 4.31
N ILE A 35 2.05 3.17 5.28
CA ILE A 35 1.85 2.78 6.67
C ILE A 35 0.62 3.48 7.26
N LYS A 36 0.51 4.79 7.06
CA LYS A 36 -0.64 5.58 7.56
C LYS A 36 -1.96 5.06 6.98
N GLY A 37 -2.00 4.83 5.66
CA GLY A 37 -3.18 4.32 4.97
C GLY A 37 -3.55 2.91 5.44
N PHE A 38 -2.56 2.02 5.55
CA PHE A 38 -2.76 0.67 6.07
C PHE A 38 -3.38 0.70 7.47
N LEU A 39 -2.80 1.43 8.42
CA LEU A 39 -3.31 1.51 9.79
C LEU A 39 -4.74 2.06 9.84
N ALA A 40 -5.06 3.06 9.02
CA ALA A 40 -6.41 3.60 8.92
C ALA A 40 -7.42 2.58 8.37
N ILE A 41 -7.04 1.78 7.37
CA ILE A 41 -7.89 0.71 6.84
C ILE A 41 -8.13 -0.36 7.91
N MET A 42 -7.07 -0.78 8.64
CA MET A 42 -7.21 -1.77 9.71
C MET A 42 -8.17 -1.30 10.81
N ASP A 43 -8.09 -0.02 11.18
CA ASP A 43 -9.01 0.61 12.15
C ASP A 43 -10.46 0.59 11.63
N LYS A 44 -10.70 0.98 10.37
CA LYS A 44 -12.03 0.95 9.76
C LYS A 44 -12.63 -0.45 9.68
N TRP A 45 -11.80 -1.46 9.41
CA TRP A 45 -12.21 -2.87 9.42
C TRP A 45 -12.24 -3.49 10.81
N LYS A 46 -11.82 -2.75 11.85
CA LYS A 46 -11.76 -3.19 13.25
C LYS A 46 -10.89 -4.44 13.44
N LEU A 47 -9.80 -4.53 12.68
CA LEU A 47 -8.86 -5.64 12.78
C LEU A 47 -7.95 -5.46 14.00
N ARG A 48 -7.71 -6.56 14.70
CA ARG A 48 -6.75 -6.60 15.82
C ARG A 48 -5.33 -6.66 15.28
N ASP A 49 -4.37 -6.23 16.09
CA ASP A 49 -2.94 -6.25 15.75
C ASP A 49 -2.43 -7.59 15.19
N PRO A 50 -2.83 -8.77 15.72
CA PRO A 50 -2.41 -10.04 15.13
C PRO A 50 -2.92 -10.25 13.71
N GLU A 51 -4.16 -9.86 13.41
CA GLU A 51 -4.77 -10.00 12.09
C GLU A 51 -4.12 -9.05 11.09
N ALA A 52 -3.91 -7.79 11.50
CA ALA A 52 -3.20 -6.80 10.69
C ALA A 52 -1.77 -7.26 10.33
N ARG A 53 -1.04 -7.87 11.27
CA ARG A 53 0.30 -8.42 11.02
C ARG A 53 0.29 -9.57 10.01
N GLN A 54 -0.74 -10.43 10.04
CA GLN A 54 -0.87 -11.51 9.06
C GLN A 54 -1.04 -10.97 7.64
N LEU A 55 -1.78 -9.87 7.47
CA LEU A 55 -1.92 -9.22 6.16
C LEU A 55 -0.58 -8.69 5.59
N LEU A 56 0.40 -8.41 6.47
CA LEU A 56 1.75 -8.02 6.10
C LEU A 56 2.75 -9.19 6.04
N GLY A 57 2.25 -10.43 5.87
CA GLY A 57 3.09 -11.62 5.74
C GLY A 57 3.63 -12.13 7.08
N GLY A 58 2.83 -12.02 8.15
CA GLY A 58 3.22 -12.55 9.46
C GLY A 58 4.28 -11.70 10.17
N MET A 59 4.20 -10.37 10.03
CA MET A 59 5.14 -9.45 10.66
C MET A 59 5.26 -9.67 12.17
N SER A 60 6.48 -9.59 12.71
CA SER A 60 6.72 -9.72 14.14
C SER A 60 6.07 -8.58 14.94
N THR A 61 5.65 -8.89 16.17
CA THR A 61 4.98 -7.92 17.05
C THR A 61 5.81 -6.66 17.27
N GLY A 62 7.11 -6.80 17.59
CA GLY A 62 8.00 -5.66 17.78
C GLY A 62 8.14 -4.78 16.54
N SER A 63 8.22 -5.39 15.36
CA SER A 63 8.31 -4.64 14.10
C SER A 63 7.04 -3.86 13.80
N PHE A 64 5.89 -4.45 14.12
CA PHE A 64 4.58 -3.81 13.94
C PHE A 64 4.38 -2.63 14.90
N TYR A 65 4.74 -2.78 16.18
CA TYR A 65 4.69 -1.67 17.12
C TYR A 65 5.63 -0.52 16.73
N ALA A 66 6.81 -0.83 16.20
CA ALA A 66 7.71 0.21 15.71
C ALA A 66 7.10 0.98 14.52
N LEU A 67 6.39 0.31 13.60
CA LEU A 67 5.68 1.00 12.50
C LEU A 67 4.61 1.98 12.98
N LYS A 68 3.94 1.67 14.11
CA LYS A 68 2.94 2.57 14.69
C LYS A 68 3.56 3.81 15.32
N LYS A 69 4.80 3.73 15.81
CA LYS A 69 5.50 4.84 16.46
C LYS A 69 6.21 5.73 15.44
N GLU A 70 6.95 5.12 14.53
CA GLU A 70 7.77 5.84 13.56
C GLU A 70 7.70 5.16 12.19
N PRO A 71 7.40 5.90 11.10
CA PRO A 71 7.35 5.32 9.77
C PRO A 71 8.75 4.88 9.31
N ARG A 72 8.94 3.57 9.16
CA ARG A 72 10.16 2.99 8.60
C ARG A 72 10.00 2.72 7.10
N THR A 73 11.11 2.66 6.37
CA THR A 73 11.05 2.22 4.97
C THR A 73 10.64 0.75 4.93
N LEU A 74 9.53 0.47 4.25
CA LEU A 74 9.02 -0.87 4.01
C LEU A 74 9.79 -1.53 2.86
N ASP A 75 9.85 -2.85 2.88
CA ASP A 75 10.33 -3.62 1.73
C ASP A 75 9.27 -3.68 0.62
N GLN A 76 9.68 -4.22 -0.54
CA GLN A 76 8.84 -4.31 -1.71
C GLN A 76 7.60 -5.19 -1.47
N ASP A 77 7.74 -6.31 -0.76
CA ASP A 77 6.62 -7.21 -0.45
C ASP A 77 5.55 -6.50 0.39
N LYS A 78 5.93 -5.81 1.47
CA LYS A 78 4.99 -5.09 2.35
C LYS A 78 4.29 -3.96 1.61
N LEU A 79 5.00 -3.19 0.79
CA LEU A 79 4.38 -2.13 -0.03
C LEU A 79 3.41 -2.72 -1.06
N THR A 80 3.77 -3.85 -1.68
CA THR A 80 2.88 -4.54 -2.63
C THR A 80 1.61 -5.00 -1.94
N ARG A 81 1.72 -5.64 -0.77
CA ARG A 81 0.56 -6.07 0.04
C ARG A 81 -0.33 -4.89 0.42
N ILE A 82 0.25 -3.79 0.89
CA ILE A 82 -0.52 -2.59 1.23
C ILE A 82 -1.22 -2.02 0.00
N SER A 83 -0.55 -1.98 -1.16
CA SER A 83 -1.17 -1.55 -2.42
C SER A 83 -2.41 -2.39 -2.77
N LEU A 84 -2.33 -3.70 -2.62
CA LEU A 84 -3.47 -4.60 -2.84
C LEU A 84 -4.61 -4.34 -1.85
N LEU A 85 -4.30 -4.14 -0.57
CA LEU A 85 -5.30 -3.82 0.47
C LEU A 85 -6.00 -2.48 0.20
N VAL A 86 -5.25 -1.46 -0.23
CA VAL A 86 -5.83 -0.17 -0.65
C VAL A 86 -6.75 -0.36 -1.85
N GLY A 87 -6.36 -1.20 -2.82
CA GLY A 87 -7.20 -1.57 -3.96
C GLY A 87 -8.52 -2.22 -3.54
N ILE A 88 -8.47 -3.20 -2.62
CA ILE A 88 -9.65 -3.87 -2.07
C ILE A 88 -10.53 -2.86 -1.34
N PHE A 89 -9.96 -2.04 -0.45
CA PHE A 89 -10.70 -1.03 0.28
C PHE A 89 -11.42 -0.06 -0.67
N LYS A 90 -10.72 0.44 -1.69
CA LYS A 90 -11.29 1.31 -2.71
C LYS A 90 -12.42 0.61 -3.49
N ALA A 91 -12.20 -0.62 -3.94
CA ALA A 91 -13.19 -1.36 -4.70
C ALA A 91 -14.48 -1.59 -3.91
N LEU A 92 -14.36 -1.98 -2.63
CA LEU A 92 -15.52 -2.14 -1.76
C LEU A 92 -16.28 -0.82 -1.57
N ASN A 93 -15.59 0.31 -1.37
CA ASN A 93 -16.26 1.60 -1.25
C ASN A 93 -16.89 2.05 -2.57
N ILE A 94 -16.30 1.75 -3.73
CA ILE A 94 -16.94 2.07 -5.02
C ILE A 94 -18.21 1.25 -5.22
N LEU A 95 -18.17 -0.04 -4.89
CA LEU A 95 -19.31 -0.95 -5.09
C LEU A 95 -20.45 -0.72 -4.09
N TYR A 96 -20.12 -0.34 -2.86
CA TYR A 96 -21.07 -0.33 -1.75
C TYR A 96 -21.20 1.02 -1.04
N SER A 97 -20.61 2.11 -1.56
CA SER A 97 -20.80 3.43 -0.95
C SER A 97 -22.30 3.78 -0.95
N PRO A 98 -22.87 4.15 0.20
CA PRO A 98 -24.20 4.76 0.21
C PRO A 98 -24.18 6.02 -0.66
N LYS A 99 -25.30 6.26 -1.35
CA LYS A 99 -25.51 7.49 -2.13
C LYS A 99 -25.66 8.69 -1.21
#